data_AF-A0A9X4NAN0-F1
#
_entry.id   AF-A0A9X4NAN0-F1
#
_cell.length_a   1.000
_cell.length_b   1.000
_cell.length_c   1.000
_cell.angle_alpha   90.00
_cell.angle_beta   90.00
_cell.angle_gamma   90.00
#
_symmetry.space_group_name_H-M   'P 1'
#
loop_
_entity.id
_entity.type
_entity.pdbx_description
1 polymer ?
#
loop_
_entity_poly.entity_id
_entity_poly.type
_entity_poly.pdbx_seq_one_letter_code
_entity_poly.pdbx_strand_id
1 'polypeptide(L)' 'MAWSKESREKQSNRFLNPFKVIDYRGEVIAVYKNSVEAEREGGFQSNAIRQVLAGRARTHRGFQFIRISVDEYLEYIGEE' A
#
# COMPACT_ATOMS: atom_id res chain seq x y z
N MET A 1 17.51 9.70 19.17
CA MET A 1 17.49 8.24 18.88
C MET A 1 17.26 8.06 17.37
N ALA A 2 18.33 8.06 16.57
CA ALA A 2 18.23 8.02 15.11
C ALA A 2 18.18 6.56 14.65
N TRP A 3 17.01 6.12 14.19
CA TRP A 3 16.82 4.75 13.71
C TRP A 3 17.63 4.49 12.43
N SER A 4 18.46 3.45 12.44
CA SER A 4 19.18 2.95 11.25
C SER A 4 18.19 2.64 10.11
N LYS A 5 18.57 3.00 8.88
CA LYS A 5 17.78 2.79 7.66
C LYS A 5 17.42 1.30 7.48
N GLU A 6 18.36 0.42 7.83
CA GLU A 6 18.20 -1.04 7.75
C GLU A 6 17.14 -1.59 8.73
N SER A 7 17.04 -0.98 9.92
CA SER A 7 16.07 -1.37 10.94
C SER A 7 14.64 -0.97 10.53
N ARG A 8 14.48 0.17 9.85
CA ARG A 8 13.21 0.62 9.27
C ARG A 8 12.73 -0.28 8.14
N GLU A 9 13.62 -0.72 7.26
CA GLU A 9 13.26 -1.65 6.17
C GLU A 9 12.85 -3.02 6.71
N LYS A 10 13.59 -3.57 7.69
CA LYS A 10 13.22 -4.84 8.37
C LYS A 10 11.88 -4.75 9.11
N GLN A 11 11.56 -3.62 9.74
CA GLN A 11 10.27 -3.44 10.44
C GLN A 11 9.12 -3.22 9.45
N SER A 12 9.33 -2.46 8.38
CA SER A 12 8.29 -2.22 7.37
C SER A 12 7.95 -3.49 6.58
N ASN A 13 8.89 -4.41 6.41
CA ASN A 13 8.62 -5.73 5.84
C ASN A 13 7.86 -6.67 6.80
N ARG A 14 7.82 -6.37 8.10
CA ARG A 14 7.22 -7.24 9.14
C ARG A 14 5.74 -6.96 9.40
N PHE A 15 5.24 -5.77 9.08
CA PHE A 15 3.86 -5.39 9.29
C PHE A 15 3.10 -5.36 7.96
N LEU A 16 2.18 -6.31 7.79
CA LEU A 16 1.17 -6.24 6.74
C LEU A 16 0.27 -5.04 7.04
N ASN A 17 0.24 -4.08 6.13
CA ASN A 17 -0.70 -2.97 6.13
C ASN A 17 -1.27 -2.85 4.71
N PRO A 18 -2.07 -3.86 4.31
CA PRO A 18 -2.42 -4.04 2.93
C PRO A 18 -3.44 -3.01 2.46
N PHE A 19 -3.39 -2.73 1.17
CA PHE A 19 -4.36 -1.87 0.50
C PHE A 19 -4.51 -2.29 -0.95
N LYS A 20 -5.69 -2.01 -1.49
CA LYS A 20 -5.99 -2.14 -2.91
C LYS A 20 -5.89 -0.80 -3.63
N VAL A 21 -5.47 -0.86 -4.88
CA VAL A 21 -5.37 0.27 -5.80
C VAL A 21 -6.54 0.20 -6.77
N ILE A 22 -7.30 1.28 -6.84
CA ILE A 22 -8.50 1.38 -7.64
C ILE A 22 -8.32 2.47 -8.68
N ASP A 23 -8.69 2.19 -9.92
CA ASP A 23 -8.63 3.14 -11.04
C ASP A 23 -9.81 4.11 -11.05
N TYR A 24 -9.80 5.13 -11.92
CA TYR A 24 -10.87 6.12 -12.07
C TYR A 24 -12.23 5.51 -12.45
N ARG A 25 -12.23 4.27 -12.96
CA ARG A 25 -13.43 3.49 -13.32
C ARG A 25 -14.01 2.70 -12.14
N GLY A 26 -13.31 2.66 -10.99
CA GLY A 26 -13.72 1.87 -9.82
C GLY A 26 -13.23 0.43 -9.83
N GLU A 27 -12.37 0.04 -10.77
CA GLU A 27 -11.81 -1.31 -10.88
C GLU A 27 -10.55 -1.46 -10.01
N VAL A 28 -10.43 -2.60 -9.32
CA VAL A 28 -9.22 -2.95 -8.57
C VAL A 28 -8.16 -3.44 -9.56
N ILE A 29 -7.06 -2.71 -9.66
CA ILE A 29 -5.98 -3.01 -10.61
C ILE A 29 -4.77 -3.69 -9.97
N ALA A 30 -4.60 -3.52 -8.66
CA ALA A 30 -3.48 -4.08 -7.91
C ALA A 30 -3.80 -4.13 -6.42
N VAL A 31 -3.12 -5.02 -5.71
CA VAL A 31 -3.16 -5.13 -4.25
C VAL A 31 -1.73 -5.25 -3.76
N TYR A 32 -1.41 -4.52 -2.69
CA TYR A 32 -0.06 -4.50 -2.11
C TYR A 32 -0.12 -4.76 -0.62
N LYS A 33 0.89 -5.45 -0.09
CA LYS A 33 1.06 -5.76 1.33
C LYS A 33 1.35 -4.52 2.18
N ASN A 34 2.05 -3.54 1.60
CA ASN A 34 2.39 -2.27 2.22
C ASN A 34 2.86 -1.22 1.20
N SER A 35 3.09 0.01 1.67
CA SER A 35 3.46 1.14 0.80
C SER A 35 4.85 0.98 0.16
N VAL A 36 5.76 0.23 0.81
CA VAL A 36 7.13 0.01 0.32
C VAL A 36 7.13 -0.93 -0.88
N GLU A 37 6.30 -1.97 -0.84
CA GLU A 37 6.08 -2.84 -2.01
C GLU A 37 5.45 -2.07 -3.16
N ALA A 38 4.41 -1.29 -2.90
CA ALA A 38 3.78 -0.45 -3.92
C ALA A 38 4.75 0.57 -4.55
N GLU A 39 5.75 1.03 -3.80
CA GLU A 39 6.80 1.91 -4.31
C GLU A 39 7.82 1.17 -5.18
N ARG A 40 8.19 -0.06 -4.80
CA ARG A 40 9.14 -0.89 -5.56
C ARG A 40 8.53 -1.47 -6.83
N GLU A 41 7.31 -1.99 -6.75
CA GLU A 41 6.65 -2.73 -7.85
C GLU A 41 5.69 -1.86 -8.64
N GLY A 42 4.90 -1.02 -7.95
CA GLY A 42 3.91 -0.15 -8.58
C GLY A 42 4.43 1.23 -9.00
N GLY A 43 5.66 1.59 -8.61
CA GLY A 43 6.25 2.91 -8.91
C GLY A 43 5.48 4.07 -8.26
N PHE A 44 4.77 3.83 -7.17
CA PHE A 44 4.04 4.84 -6.42
C PHE A 44 4.90 5.46 -5.32
N GLN A 45 4.63 6.70 -4.94
CA GLN A 45 5.34 7.31 -3.80
C GLN A 45 4.68 6.91 -2.47
N SER A 46 5.43 6.25 -1.57
CA SER A 46 4.90 5.84 -0.24
C SER A 46 4.23 6.99 0.52
N ASN A 47 4.79 8.20 0.45
CA ASN A 47 4.22 9.36 1.13
C ASN A 47 2.87 9.79 0.53
N ALA A 48 2.73 9.73 -0.79
CA ALA A 48 1.48 10.06 -1.46
C ALA A 48 0.39 9.02 -1.14
N ILE A 49 0.74 7.73 -1.16
CA ILE A 49 -0.15 6.64 -0.74
C ILE A 49 -0.66 6.89 0.69
N ARG A 50 0.25 7.20 1.63
CA ARG A 50 -0.14 7.49 3.03
C ARG A 50 -1.05 8.71 3.15
N GLN A 51 -0.85 9.76 2.34
CA GLN A 51 -1.74 10.92 2.34
C GLN A 51 -3.15 10.56 1.85
N VAL A 52 -3.26 9.71 0.82
CA VAL A 52 -4.57 9.23 0.34
C VAL A 52 -5.23 8.34 1.38
N LEU A 53 -4.51 7.35 1.93
CA LEU A 53 -5.02 6.45 2.96
C LEU A 53 -5.41 7.17 4.26
N ALA A 54 -4.79 8.32 4.56
CA ALA A 54 -5.14 9.17 5.71
C ALA A 54 -6.29 10.15 5.41
N GLY A 55 -6.86 10.12 4.20
CA GLY A 55 -7.94 11.03 3.77
C GLY A 55 -7.50 12.48 3.52
N ARG A 56 -6.19 12.76 3.49
CA ARG A 56 -5.64 14.11 3.21
C ARG A 56 -5.63 14.42 1.72
N ALA A 57 -5.62 13.40 0.88
CA ALA A 57 -5.76 13.47 -0.57
C ALA A 57 -6.83 12.47 -1.03
N ARG A 58 -7.54 12.77 -2.11
CA ARG A 58 -8.57 11.86 -2.65
C ARG A 58 -8.00 10.76 -3.53
N THR A 59 -6.97 11.09 -4.30
CA THR A 59 -6.32 10.21 -5.28
C THR A 59 -4.84 10.56 -5.38
N HIS A 60 -4.04 9.66 -5.94
CA HIS A 60 -2.68 9.95 -6.42
C HIS A 60 -2.53 9.37 -7.83
N ARG A 61 -2.16 10.22 -8.79
CA ARG A 61 -2.01 9.87 -10.21
C ARG A 61 -3.27 9.25 -10.84
N GLY A 62 -4.46 9.64 -10.38
CA GLY A 62 -5.74 9.08 -10.85
C GLY A 62 -6.20 7.84 -10.09
N PHE A 63 -5.34 7.25 -9.25
CA PHE A 63 -5.67 6.06 -8.48
C PHE A 63 -6.14 6.39 -7.06
N GLN A 64 -7.07 5.59 -6.57
CA GLN A 64 -7.49 5.55 -5.18
C GLN A 64 -6.78 4.40 -4.45
N PHE A 65 -6.55 4.60 -3.16
CA PHE A 65 -5.95 3.59 -2.29
C PHE A 65 -6.93 3.35 -1.15
N ILE A 66 -7.33 2.09 -0.95
CA ILE A 66 -8.28 1.69 0.10
C ILE A 66 -7.63 0.60 0.94
N ARG A 67 -7.59 0.80 2.26
CA ARG A 67 -7.11 -0.24 3.18
C ARG A 67 -8.03 -1.44 3.15
N ILE A 68 -7.43 -2.61 3.19
CA ILE A 68 -8.12 -3.90 3.31
C ILE A 68 -7.63 -4.64 4.54
N SER A 69 -8.33 -5.69 4.95
CA SER A 69 -7.84 -6.58 6.00
C SER A 69 -6.69 -7.44 5.47
N VAL A 70 -5.96 -8.09 6.39
CA VAL A 70 -4.94 -9.08 6.02
C VAL A 70 -5.58 -10.30 5.35
N ASP A 71 -6.73 -10.75 5.85
CA ASP A 71 -7.45 -11.89 5.26
C ASP A 71 -7.90 -11.56 3.82
N GLU A 72 -8.48 -10.39 3.58
CA GLU A 72 -8.87 -9.95 2.22
C GLU A 72 -7.64 -9.85 1.30
N TYR A 73 -6.49 -9.43 1.82
CA TYR A 73 -5.23 -9.42 1.06
C TYR A 73 -4.79 -10.83 0.65
N LEU A 74 -4.83 -11.79 1.58
CA LEU A 74 -4.46 -13.19 1.33
C LEU A 74 -5.38 -13.84 0.30
N GLU A 75 -6.69 -13.57 0.39
CA GLU A 75 -7.67 -13.99 -0.62
C GLU A 75 -7.35 -13.43 -2.01
N TYR A 76 -6.93 -12.16 -2.12
CA TYR A 76 -6.57 -11.53 -3.39
C TYR A 76 -5.32 -12.13 -4.04
N ILE A 77 -4.33 -12.55 -3.25
CA ILE A 77 -3.09 -13.14 -3.78
C ILE A 77 -3.19 -14.67 -3.99
N GLY A 78 -4.29 -15.29 -3.56
CA GLY A 78 -4.51 -16.73 -3.70
C GLY A 78 -3.62 -17.58 -2.79
N GLU A 79 -3.10 -17.00 -1.70
CA GLU A 79 -2.40 -17.74 -0.64
C GLU A 79 -3.41 -18.02 0.48
N GLU A 80 -3.89 -19.26 0.56
CA GLU A 80 -4.75 -19.78 1.65
C GLU A 80 -3.90 -20.47 2.73
#